data_AF-A0AAJ2ATK8-F1
#
_entry.id   AF-A0AAJ2ATK8-F1
#
_cell.length_a   1.000
_cell.length_b   1.000
_cell.length_c   1.000
_cell.angle_alpha   90.00
_cell.angle_beta   90.00
_cell.angle_gamma   90.00
#
_symmetry.space_group_name_H-M   'P 1'
#
loop_
_entity.id
_entity.type
_entity.pdbx_description
1 polymer ?
#
loop_
_entity_poly.entity_id
_entity_poly.type
_entity_poly.pdbx_seq_one_letter_code
_entity_poly.pdbx_strand_id
1 'polypeptide(L)'
;MQGPDDIVAAPSRDQADAVAAAFNEYWGAYLTKQRAQSVADGRNPDHWPTVSAVVSEWQGTAREHANSVEKYWPDYAEYLKLTAA
;
A
#
# COMPACT_ATOMS: atom_id res chain seq x y z
N MET A 1 -1.04 -17.06 -3.40
CA MET A 1 -2.19 -16.16 -3.52
C MET A 1 -1.74 -14.81 -2.99
N GLN A 2 -1.38 -13.89 -3.88
CA GLN A 2 -1.41 -12.47 -3.55
C GLN A 2 -2.89 -12.16 -3.38
N GLY A 3 -3.31 -11.79 -2.17
CA GLY A 3 -4.62 -11.18 -1.98
C GLY A 3 -4.66 -9.85 -2.74
N PRO A 4 -5.70 -9.02 -2.56
CA PRO A 4 -5.55 -7.62 -2.91
C PRO A 4 -4.43 -7.05 -2.03
N ASP A 5 -3.19 -7.08 -2.51
CA ASP A 5 -2.21 -6.08 -2.08
C ASP A 5 -2.90 -4.76 -2.41
N ASP A 6 -3.14 -3.91 -1.42
CA ASP A 6 -3.84 -2.64 -1.62
C ASP A 6 -3.01 -1.77 -2.59
N ILE A 7 -3.31 -1.84 -3.89
CA ILE A 7 -2.62 -1.09 -4.92
C ILE A 7 -3.18 0.33 -4.91
N VAL A 8 -2.39 1.26 -4.36
CA VAL A 8 -2.68 2.69 -4.45
C VAL A 8 -1.96 3.25 -5.67
N ALA A 9 -2.73 3.70 -6.63
CA ALA A 9 -2.21 4.46 -7.76
C ALA A 9 -1.87 5.89 -7.31
N ALA A 10 -0.61 6.30 -7.49
CA ALA A 10 -0.20 7.68 -7.30
C ALA A 10 0.02 8.36 -8.66
N PRO A 11 -0.27 9.67 -8.79
CA PRO A 11 -0.11 10.40 -10.04
C PRO A 11 1.36 10.69 -10.37
N SER A 12 2.28 10.46 -9.43
CA SER A 12 3.73 10.56 -9.66
C SER A 12 4.49 9.61 -8.74
N ARG A 13 5.73 9.29 -9.12
CA ARG A 13 6.65 8.48 -8.32
C ARG A 13 6.93 9.12 -6.96
N ASP A 14 7.18 10.42 -6.91
CA ASP A 14 7.45 11.14 -5.65
C ASP A 14 6.29 11.01 -4.66
N GLN A 15 5.05 11.08 -5.14
CA GLN A 15 3.87 10.88 -4.30
C GLN A 15 3.72 9.41 -3.88
N ALA A 16 4.02 8.45 -4.76
CA ALA A 16 4.04 7.03 -4.40
C ALA A 16 5.07 6.76 -3.30
N ASP A 17 6.27 7.32 -3.43
CA ASP A 17 7.36 7.17 -2.47
C ASP A 17 6.98 7.81 -1.13
N ALA A 18 6.33 8.98 -1.12
CA ALA A 18 5.85 9.62 0.09
C ALA A 18 4.79 8.77 0.83
N VAL A 19 3.83 8.19 0.10
CA VAL A 19 2.81 7.30 0.67
C VAL A 19 3.43 6.02 1.21
N ALA A 20 4.34 5.39 0.45
CA ALA A 20 5.04 4.19 0.89
C ALA A 20 5.90 4.45 2.14
N ALA A 21 6.58 5.59 2.21
CA ALA A 21 7.35 6.00 3.39
C ALA A 21 6.46 6.17 4.62
N ALA A 22 5.35 6.91 4.50
CA ALA A 22 4.40 7.11 5.61
C ALA A 22 3.78 5.80 6.09
N PHE A 23 3.43 4.90 5.16
CA PHE A 23 2.93 3.56 5.48
C PHE A 23 3.97 2.76 6.27
N ASN A 24 5.20 2.72 5.78
CA ASN A 24 6.29 1.96 6.39
C ASN A 24 6.67 2.50 7.78
N GLU A 25 6.65 3.82 7.98
CA GLU A 25 6.86 4.44 9.28
C GLU A 25 5.79 4.03 10.28
N TYR A 26 4.51 4.20 9.92
CA TYR A 26 3.39 3.88 10.79
C TYR A 26 3.38 2.39 11.18
N TRP A 27 3.43 1.50 10.18
CA TRP A 27 3.35 0.06 10.43
C TRP A 27 4.62 -0.48 11.11
N GLY A 28 5.80 0.05 10.78
CA GLY A 28 7.04 -0.29 11.45
C GLY A 28 6.97 -0.01 12.96
N ALA A 29 6.54 1.20 13.33
CA ALA A 29 6.37 1.59 14.72
C ALA A 29 5.30 0.75 15.43
N TYR A 30 4.14 0.57 14.80
CA TYR A 30 3.04 -0.22 15.34
C TYR A 30 3.43 -1.68 15.61
N LEU A 31 4.03 -2.36 14.62
CA LEU A 31 4.43 -3.77 14.74
C LEU A 31 5.54 -3.95 15.78
N THR A 32 6.46 -3.00 15.89
CA THR A 32 7.49 -3.00 16.94
C THR A 32 6.85 -3.00 18.32
N LYS A 33 5.86 -2.12 18.54
CA LYS A 33 5.12 -2.04 19.80
C LYS A 33 4.35 -3.34 20.09
N GLN A 34 3.67 -3.90 19.10
CA GLN A 34 2.88 -5.13 19.28
C GLN A 34 3.75 -6.34 19.61
N ARG A 35 4.89 -6.51 18.93
CA ARG A 35 5.85 -7.58 19.23
C ARG A 35 6.41 -7.46 20.64
N ALA A 36 6.76 -6.25 21.08
CA ALA A 36 7.23 -6.01 22.44
C ALA A 36 6.15 -6.38 23.48
N GLN A 37 4.88 -6.03 23.22
CA GLN A 37 3.77 -6.42 24.09
C GLN A 37 3.57 -7.94 24.11
N SER A 38 3.63 -8.62 22.95
CA SER A 38 3.55 -10.09 22.90
C SER A 38 4.61 -10.75 23.77
N VAL A 39 5.85 -10.26 23.74
CA VAL A 39 6.93 -10.77 24.60
C VAL A 39 6.61 -10.54 26.09
N ALA A 40 6.14 -9.35 26.45
CA ALA A 40 5.74 -9.02 27.82
C ALA A 40 4.58 -9.91 28.33
N ASP A 41 3.66 -10.29 27.44
CA ASP A 41 2.52 -11.14 27.74
C ASP A 41 2.84 -12.65 27.68
N GLY A 42 4.09 -13.04 27.40
CA GLY A 42 4.48 -14.44 27.23
C GLY A 42 3.89 -15.13 25.99
N ARG A 43 3.54 -14.36 24.95
CA ARG A 43 3.00 -14.84 23.68
C ARG A 43 4.06 -14.84 22.58
N ASN A 44 3.81 -15.57 21.50
CA ASN A 44 4.69 -15.58 20.34
C ASN A 44 4.67 -14.21 19.60
N PRO A 45 5.79 -13.47 19.51
CA PRO A 45 5.85 -12.23 18.74
C PRO A 45 5.73 -12.42 17.23
N ASP A 46 5.98 -13.62 16.70
CA ASP A 46 5.96 -13.91 15.26
C ASP A 46 4.55 -13.88 14.65
N HIS A 47 3.52 -13.84 15.49
CA HIS A 47 2.13 -13.62 15.04
C HIS A 47 1.92 -12.22 14.42
N TRP A 48 2.89 -11.31 14.56
CA TRP A 48 2.89 -9.99 13.95
C TRP A 48 3.89 -9.94 12.78
N PRO A 49 3.49 -10.36 11.57
CA PRO A 49 4.38 -10.37 10.41
C PRO A 49 4.80 -8.95 10.04
N THR A 50 5.96 -8.81 9.39
CA THR A 50 6.39 -7.53 8.84
C THR A 50 5.55 -7.22 7.62
N VAL A 51 5.03 -6.00 7.56
CA VAL A 51 4.31 -5.46 6.40
C VAL A 51 5.08 -4.24 5.90
N SER A 52 5.24 -4.13 4.58
CA SER A 52 5.91 -3.01 3.94
C SER A 52 5.25 -2.65 2.61
N ALA A 53 5.14 -1.35 2.34
CA ALA A 53 4.77 -0.82 1.04
C ALA A 53 6.00 -0.66 0.16
N VAL A 54 5.84 -0.99 -1.13
CA VAL A 54 6.86 -0.84 -2.18
C VAL A 54 6.28 -0.09 -3.37
N VAL A 55 7.11 0.72 -4.02
CA VAL A 55 6.72 1.45 -5.25
C VAL A 55 7.21 0.66 -6.45
N SER A 56 6.27 0.26 -7.31
CA SER A 56 6.56 -0.35 -8.61
C SER A 56 6.01 0.54 -9.72
N GLU A 57 6.80 0.68 -10.79
CA GLU A 57 6.31 1.35 -11.99
C GLU A 57 5.31 0.45 -12.71
N TRP A 58 4.26 1.08 -13.25
CA TRP A 58 3.32 0.42 -14.13
C TRP A 58 3.95 0.23 -15.51
N GLN A 59 3.92 -0.99 -16.04
CA GLN A 59 4.56 -1.32 -17.32
C GLN A 59 3.75 -0.92 -18.56
N GLY A 60 2.49 -0.48 -18.40
CA GLY A 60 1.63 -0.02 -19.48
C GLY A 60 1.52 1.51 -19.55
N THR A 61 0.63 1.98 -20.41
CA THR A 61 0.26 3.39 -20.50
C THR A 61 -0.63 3.82 -19.34
N ALA A 62 -0.67 5.13 -19.06
CA ALA A 62 -1.58 5.71 -18.07
C ALA A 62 -3.06 5.37 -18.35
N ARG A 63 -3.44 5.27 -19.64
CA ARG A 63 -4.78 4.88 -20.07
C ARG A 63 -5.08 3.41 -19.77
N GLU A 64 -4.13 2.51 -20.02
CA GLU A 64 -4.30 1.09 -19.68
C GLU A 64 -4.37 0.89 -18.16
N HIS A 65 -3.60 1.67 -17.40
CA HIS A 65 -3.70 1.70 -15.95
C HIS A 65 -5.09 2.18 -15.49
N ALA A 66 -5.57 3.30 -16.01
CA ALA A 66 -6.90 3.84 -15.68
C ALA A 66 -8.03 2.83 -15.99
N ASN A 67 -7.98 2.21 -17.17
CA ASN A 67 -8.93 1.16 -17.57
C ASN A 67 -8.86 -0.07 -16.65
N SER A 68 -7.66 -0.43 -16.17
CA SER A 68 -7.47 -1.52 -15.22
C SER A 68 -8.13 -1.19 -13.88
N VAL A 69 -7.91 0.03 -13.36
CA VAL A 69 -8.55 0.51 -12.13
C VAL A 69 -10.07 0.52 -12.25
N GLU A 70 -10.61 1.10 -13.33
CA GLU A 70 -12.06 1.14 -13.55
C GLU A 70 -12.69 -0.26 -13.64
N LYS A 71 -12.01 -1.22 -14.29
CA LYS A 71 -12.54 -2.56 -14.52
C LYS A 71 -12.50 -3.46 -13.27
N TYR A 72 -11.40 -3.43 -12.52
CA TYR A 72 -11.15 -4.38 -11.44
C TYR A 72 -11.32 -3.77 -10.04
N TRP A 73 -11.25 -2.45 -9.93
CA TRP A 73 -11.32 -1.71 -8.67
C TRP A 73 -12.20 -0.45 -8.83
N PRO A 74 -13.47 -0.60 -9.23
CA PRO A 74 -14.34 0.54 -9.56
C PRO A 74 -14.54 1.51 -8.40
N ASP A 75 -14.51 1.03 -7.15
CA ASP A 75 -14.61 1.87 -5.95
C ASP A 75 -13.42 2.82 -5.81
N TYR A 76 -12.27 2.50 -6.41
CA TYR A 76 -11.08 3.34 -6.38
C TYR A 76 -11.04 4.37 -7.54
N ALA A 77 -11.90 4.21 -8.56
CA ALA A 77 -11.94 5.09 -9.71
C ALA A 77 -12.27 6.55 -9.33
N GLU A 78 -13.06 6.76 -8.26
CA GLU A 78 -13.42 8.10 -7.77
C GLU A 78 -12.22 8.89 -7.22
N TYR A 79 -11.18 8.19 -6.76
CA TYR A 79 -9.96 8.81 -6.21
C TYR A 79 -8.93 9.11 -7.29
N LEU A 80 -9.03 8.45 -8.45
CA LEU A 80 -8.09 8.65 -9.55
C LEU A 80 -8.22 10.01 -10.22
N LYS A 81 -9.36 10.73 -10.08
CA LYS A 81 -9.71 12.01 -10.72
C LYS A 81 -8.65 12.48 -11.71
N LEU A 82 -8.54 11.75 -12.82
CA LEU A 82 -7.62 12.07 -13.90
C LEU A 82 -8.21 13.36 -14.47
N THR A 83 -7.73 14.50 -13.96
CA THR A 83 -8.11 15.81 -14.45
C THR A 83 -7.76 15.80 -15.92
N ALA A 84 -8.80 15.78 -16.76
CA ALA A 84 -8.68 15.98 -18.17
C ALA A 84 -7.84 17.24 -18.41
N ALA A 85 -6.68 17.05 -19.01
CA ALA A 85 -5.89 18.08 -19.67
C ALA A 85 -5.23 17.43 -20.89
#